data_AF-E3QA58-F1
#
_entry.id   AF-E3QA58-F1
#
_cell.length_a   1.000
_cell.length_b   1.000
_cell.length_c   1.000
_cell.angle_alpha   90.00
_cell.angle_beta   90.00
_cell.angle_gamma   90.00
#
_symmetry.space_group_name_H-M   'P 1'
#
loop_
_entity.id
_entity.type
_entity.pdbx_description
1 polymer ?
#
loop_
_entity_poly.entity_id
_entity_poly.type
_entity_poly.pdbx_seq_one_letter_code
_entity_poly.pdbx_strand_id
1 'polypeptide(L)'
;MSYDLHGTWDAASKFVGPYVATHTNITEIDLGLDLLWRAGVKPKNVVLGQGFYGRSFTLEDSKCNKPNGVCRFSGGAKEGPCSKASGILNLQEIIDIIKDKKLEPVHDEKSGTKWIHWDNDQ
;
A
#
# COMPACT_ATOMS: atom_id res chain seq x y z
N MET A 1 -7.80 9.09 8.30
CA MET A 1 -8.34 7.89 7.61
C MET A 1 -7.28 6.81 7.69
N SER A 2 -7.65 5.54 7.85
CA SER A 2 -6.73 4.41 8.11
C SER A 2 -6.23 3.72 6.84
N TYR A 3 -5.94 4.52 5.81
CA TYR A 3 -5.40 4.10 4.51
C TYR A 3 -4.64 5.29 3.91
N ASP A 4 -3.92 5.07 2.82
CA ASP A 4 -3.03 6.08 2.20
C ASP A 4 -1.94 6.58 3.15
N LEU A 5 -1.45 5.68 4.01
CA LEU A 5 -0.25 5.95 4.80
C LEU A 5 0.99 6.10 3.92
N HIS A 6 1.01 5.36 2.81
CA HIS A 6 2.10 5.29 1.86
C HIS A 6 1.61 5.37 0.42
N GLY A 7 2.45 5.88 -0.47
CA GLY A 7 2.15 6.06 -1.88
C GLY A 7 3.31 6.68 -2.64
N THR A 8 3.10 6.97 -3.93
CA THR A 8 4.16 7.48 -4.81
C THR A 8 4.73 8.84 -4.36
N TRP A 9 3.96 9.61 -3.60
CA TRP A 9 4.39 10.87 -3.01
C TRP A 9 5.52 10.70 -1.97
N ASP A 10 5.74 9.50 -1.43
CA ASP A 10 6.82 9.22 -0.48
C ASP A 10 8.20 9.50 -1.09
N ALA A 11 8.33 9.43 -2.43
CA ALA A 11 9.54 9.80 -3.15
C ALA A 11 10.01 11.25 -2.87
N ALA A 12 9.08 12.16 -2.57
CA ALA A 12 9.39 13.55 -2.25
C ALA A 12 9.72 13.75 -0.75
N SER A 13 9.46 12.75 0.10
CA SER A 13 9.70 12.84 1.53
C SER A 13 11.18 12.60 1.85
N LYS A 14 11.78 13.51 2.63
CA LYS A 14 13.16 13.34 3.14
C LYS A 14 13.28 12.28 4.23
N PHE A 15 12.16 11.89 4.85
CA PHE A 15 12.13 10.97 5.98
C PHE A 15 11.69 9.56 5.58
N VAL A 16 10.86 9.44 4.55
CA VAL A 16 10.38 8.16 4.02
C VAL A 16 11.23 7.79 2.80
N GLY A 17 11.16 8.59 1.74
CA GLY A 17 11.86 8.33 0.48
C GLY A 17 11.11 7.35 -0.42
N PRO A 18 11.67 7.04 -1.61
CA PRO A 18 10.99 6.25 -2.64
C PRO A 18 11.07 4.74 -2.35
N TYR A 19 10.72 4.31 -1.14
CA TYR A 19 10.70 2.89 -0.76
C TYR A 19 9.28 2.33 -0.81
N VAL A 20 9.15 1.10 -1.29
CA VAL A 20 7.87 0.39 -1.31
C VAL A 20 7.39 0.20 0.12
N ALA A 21 6.14 0.57 0.38
CA ALA A 21 5.49 0.45 1.67
C ALA A 21 3.98 0.25 1.48
N THR A 22 3.33 -0.39 2.45
CA THR A 22 1.92 -0.77 2.35
C THR A 22 1.02 0.32 2.94
N HIS A 23 0.03 0.78 2.17
CA HIS A 23 -0.77 1.96 2.55
C HIS A 23 -1.79 1.73 3.67
N THR A 24 -1.89 0.50 4.21
CA THR A 24 -2.84 0.08 5.25
C THR A 24 -2.15 -0.72 6.37
N ASN A 25 -0.88 -0.43 6.68
CA ASN A 25 -0.13 -1.12 7.72
C ASN A 25 -0.77 -0.91 9.11
N ILE A 26 -1.27 -1.99 9.74
CA ILE A 26 -2.01 -1.92 11.00
C ILE A 26 -1.16 -1.39 12.16
N THR A 27 0.16 -1.64 12.15
CA THR A 27 1.04 -1.12 13.21
C THR A 27 1.16 0.40 13.16
N GLU A 28 1.06 0.98 11.96
CA GLU A 28 1.09 2.43 11.78
C GLU A 28 -0.28 3.07 11.97
N ILE A 29 -1.36 2.36 11.60
CA ILE A 29 -2.72 2.77 11.92
C ILE A 29 -2.87 2.88 13.45
N ASP A 30 -2.37 1.92 14.22
CA ASP A 30 -2.40 1.95 15.68
C ASP A 30 -1.69 3.18 16.25
N LEU A 31 -0.47 3.48 15.77
CA LEU A 31 0.26 4.71 16.13
C LEU A 31 -0.51 5.99 15.77
N GLY A 32 -1.23 5.99 14.64
CA GLY A 32 -2.07 7.11 14.24
C GLY A 32 -3.29 7.31 15.15
N LEU A 33 -3.92 6.22 15.61
CA LEU A 33 -5.04 6.25 16.55
C LEU A 33 -4.63 6.78 17.92
N ASP A 34 -3.39 6.52 18.33
CA ASP A 34 -2.80 7.03 19.56
C ASP A 34 -2.91 8.56 19.71
N LEU A 35 -2.85 9.30 18.59
CA LEU A 35 -3.05 10.75 18.56
C LEU A 35 -4.48 11.14 18.93
N LEU A 36 -5.49 10.38 18.49
CA LEU A 36 -6.89 10.61 18.83
C LEU A 36 -7.14 10.36 20.31
N TRP A 37 -6.53 9.30 20.87
CA TRP A 37 -6.63 8.96 22.29
C TRP A 37 -6.02 10.03 23.17
N ARG A 38 -4.83 10.54 22.79
CA ARG A 38 -4.17 11.66 23.50
C ARG A 38 -4.98 12.96 23.43
N ALA A 39 -5.73 13.16 22.36
CA ALA A 39 -6.66 14.30 22.23
C ALA A 39 -7.99 14.09 23.00
N GLY A 40 -8.19 12.95 23.67
CA GLY A 40 -9.39 12.66 24.45
C GLY A 40 -10.59 12.18 23.63
N VAL A 41 -10.40 11.84 22.35
CA VAL A 41 -11.46 11.25 21.53
C VAL A 41 -11.79 9.86 22.07
N LYS A 42 -13.07 9.58 22.33
CA LYS A 42 -13.48 8.26 22.81
C LYS A 42 -13.51 7.27 21.64
N PRO A 43 -13.05 6.01 21.79
CA PRO A 43 -13.04 5.03 20.71
C PRO A 43 -14.37 4.83 19.99
N LYS A 44 -15.49 4.87 20.73
CA LYS A 44 -16.85 4.77 20.16
C LYS A 44 -17.23 5.89 19.17
N ASN A 45 -16.45 6.97 19.13
CA ASN A 45 -16.64 8.08 18.20
C ASN A 45 -15.74 7.98 16.96
N VAL A 46 -14.92 6.93 16.87
CA VAL A 46 -13.99 6.72 15.75
C VAL A 46 -14.56 5.67 14.81
N VAL A 47 -14.66 6.02 13.53
CA VAL A 47 -15.00 5.08 12.45
C VAL A 47 -13.73 4.81 11.66
N LEU A 48 -13.33 3.53 11.56
CA LEU A 48 -12.18 3.13 10.77
C LEU A 48 -12.54 3.08 9.30
N GLY A 49 -11.70 3.72 8.48
CA GLY A 49 -11.85 3.71 7.04
C GLY A 49 -11.26 2.44 6.44
N GLN A 50 -11.93 1.87 5.45
CA GLN A 50 -11.44 0.73 4.67
C GLN A 50 -11.23 1.16 3.21
N GLY A 51 -10.02 0.94 2.69
CA GLY A 51 -9.69 1.19 1.29
C GLY A 51 -10.02 -0.03 0.44
N PHE A 52 -10.96 0.10 -0.50
CA PHE A 52 -11.27 -0.95 -1.49
C PHE A 52 -10.41 -0.80 -2.76
N TYR A 53 -9.12 -0.51 -2.55
CA TYR A 53 -8.11 -0.32 -3.58
C TYR A 53 -6.73 -0.54 -2.95
N GLY A 54 -5.72 -0.73 -3.79
CA GLY A 54 -4.31 -0.81 -3.38
C GLY A 54 -3.49 0.31 -4.01
N ARG A 55 -2.35 0.59 -3.36
CA ARG A 55 -1.26 1.38 -3.94
C ARG A 55 -0.28 0.45 -4.63
N SER A 56 0.14 0.83 -5.83
CA SER A 56 1.00 0.01 -6.68
C SER A 56 2.15 0.85 -7.24
N PHE A 57 3.27 0.18 -7.52
CA PHE A 57 4.54 0.86 -7.79
C PHE A 57 5.23 0.25 -9.00
N THR A 58 6.10 0.99 -9.66
CA THR A 58 7.08 0.41 -10.59
C THR A 58 8.43 0.32 -9.88
N LEU A 59 8.91 -0.90 -9.64
CA LEU A 59 10.15 -1.19 -8.92
C LEU A 59 11.39 -0.72 -9.70
N GLU A 60 12.39 -0.19 -9.01
CA GLU A 60 13.70 0.10 -9.63
C GLU A 60 14.50 -1.18 -9.89
N ASP A 61 14.31 -2.22 -9.06
CA ASP A 61 14.88 -3.55 -9.24
C ASP A 61 13.77 -4.60 -9.10
N SER A 62 13.49 -5.31 -10.20
CA SER A 62 12.54 -6.43 -10.26
C SER A 62 12.75 -7.50 -9.18
N LYS A 63 13.97 -7.65 -8.65
CA LYS A 63 14.29 -8.63 -7.61
C LYS A 63 14.02 -8.11 -6.19
N CYS A 64 13.76 -6.80 -6.03
CA CYS A 64 13.46 -6.18 -4.75
C CYS A 64 11.98 -5.78 -4.69
N ASN A 65 11.14 -6.71 -4.24
CA ASN A 65 9.67 -6.59 -4.25
C ASN A 65 9.04 -6.66 -2.84
N LYS A 66 9.81 -6.31 -1.81
CA LYS A 66 9.36 -6.38 -0.41
C LYS A 66 9.21 -4.99 0.19
N PRO A 67 8.12 -4.71 0.92
CA PRO A 67 7.97 -3.46 1.67
C PRO A 67 8.78 -3.51 2.97
N ASN A 68 10.11 -3.41 2.84
CA ASN A 68 11.05 -3.61 3.94
C ASN A 68 11.92 -2.37 4.25
N GLY A 69 11.57 -1.22 3.69
CA GLY A 69 12.37 0.01 3.79
C GLY A 69 13.67 0.02 2.99
N VAL A 70 13.85 -0.95 2.08
CA VAL A 70 15.04 -1.07 1.22
C VAL A 70 14.65 -1.06 -0.26
N CYS A 71 13.60 -1.79 -0.65
CA CYS A 71 13.18 -1.87 -2.04
C CYS A 71 12.59 -0.54 -2.53
N ARG A 72 13.09 -0.08 -3.67
CA ARG A 72 12.78 1.25 -4.21
C ARG A 72 11.84 1.18 -5.40
N PHE A 73 11.06 2.25 -5.57
CA PHE A 73 10.21 2.45 -6.74
C PHE A 73 10.64 3.69 -7.54
N SER A 74 10.40 3.66 -8.85
CA SER A 74 10.62 4.78 -9.77
C SER A 74 9.36 5.61 -10.01
N GLY A 75 8.19 5.05 -9.72
CA GLY A 75 6.90 5.71 -9.87
C GLY A 75 5.73 4.81 -9.50
N GLY A 76 4.53 5.23 -9.89
CA GLY A 76 3.33 4.40 -9.77
C GLY A 76 3.32 3.30 -10.82
N ALA A 77 2.73 2.16 -10.47
CA ALA A 77 2.46 1.10 -11.43
C ALA A 77 1.62 1.57 -12.62
N LYS A 78 1.58 0.77 -13.68
CA LYS A 78 0.68 0.98 -14.81
C LYS A 78 -0.77 1.08 -14.33
N GLU A 79 -1.51 2.00 -14.92
CA GLU A 79 -2.92 2.18 -14.57
C GLU A 79 -3.76 0.94 -14.89
N GLY A 80 -4.75 0.68 -14.03
CA GLY A 80 -5.72 -0.37 -14.27
C GLY A 80 -6.71 0.00 -15.38
N PRO A 81 -7.34 -0.99 -16.03
CA PRO A 81 -8.28 -0.76 -17.13
C PRO A 81 -9.53 0.03 -16.72
N CYS A 82 -9.90 -0.02 -15.43
CA CYS A 82 -11.06 0.64 -14.86
C CYS A 82 -10.66 1.91 -14.08
N SER A 83 -9.62 1.84 -13.24
CA SER A 83 -9.18 2.97 -12.42
C SER A 83 -8.60 4.10 -13.26
N LYS A 84 -7.87 3.78 -14.34
CA LYS A 84 -7.17 4.74 -15.20
C LYS A 84 -6.32 5.74 -14.39
N ALA A 85 -5.70 5.23 -13.33
CA ALA A 85 -4.86 5.99 -12.42
C ALA A 85 -3.59 5.21 -12.14
N SER A 86 -2.44 5.74 -12.59
CA SER A 86 -1.15 5.14 -12.29
C SER A 86 -0.92 5.07 -10.77
N GLY A 87 -0.43 3.91 -10.32
CA GLY A 87 -0.19 3.62 -8.91
C GLY A 87 -1.43 3.38 -8.05
N ILE A 88 -2.61 3.22 -8.66
CA ILE A 88 -3.86 2.87 -7.99
C ILE A 88 -4.57 1.76 -8.75
N LEU A 89 -4.87 0.66 -8.06
CA LEU A 89 -5.71 -0.41 -8.56
C LEU A 89 -6.89 -0.60 -7.62
N ASN A 90 -8.11 -0.63 -8.14
CA ASN A 90 -9.27 -0.98 -7.31
C ASN A 90 -9.20 -2.47 -6.92
N LEU A 91 -9.98 -2.86 -5.90
CA LEU A 91 -9.94 -4.24 -5.39
C LEU A 91 -10.24 -5.29 -6.48
N GLN A 92 -11.17 -5.01 -7.39
CA GLN A 92 -11.51 -5.95 -8.46
C GLN A 92 -10.34 -6.12 -9.44
N GLU A 93 -9.67 -5.04 -9.83
CA GLU A 93 -8.49 -5.09 -10.70
C GLU A 93 -7.35 -5.89 -10.06
N ILE A 94 -7.14 -5.77 -8.75
CA ILE A 94 -6.15 -6.56 -8.01
C ILE A 94 -6.51 -8.06 -8.06
N ILE A 95 -7.79 -8.40 -7.81
CA ILE A 95 -8.29 -9.78 -7.86
C ILE A 95 -8.12 -10.36 -9.27
N ASP A 96 -8.42 -9.59 -10.31
CA ASP A 96 -8.28 -10.02 -11.69
C ASP A 96 -6.80 -10.27 -12.06
N ILE A 97 -5.88 -9.38 -11.66
CA ILE A 97 -4.44 -9.58 -11.86
C ILE A 97 -3.97 -10.87 -11.19
N ILE A 98 -4.38 -11.11 -9.93
CA ILE A 98 -4.05 -12.33 -9.19
C ILE A 98 -4.51 -13.57 -9.96
N LYS A 99 -5.77 -13.55 -10.42
CA LYS A 99 -6.38 -14.68 -11.12
C LYS A 99 -5.73 -14.95 -12.47
N ASP A 100 -5.58 -13.92 -13.29
CA ASP A 100 -5.12 -14.05 -14.68
C ASP A 100 -3.65 -14.46 -14.75
N LYS A 101 -2.83 -13.94 -13.83
CA LYS A 101 -1.41 -14.26 -13.74
C LYS A 101 -1.09 -15.41 -12.79
N LYS A 102 -2.10 -15.99 -12.15
CA LYS A 102 -1.97 -17.11 -11.18
C LYS A 102 -0.96 -16.79 -10.07
N LEU A 103 -1.09 -15.60 -9.49
CA LEU A 103 -0.19 -15.12 -8.44
C LEU A 103 -0.65 -15.63 -7.08
N GLU A 104 0.31 -15.88 -6.19
CA GLU A 104 0.06 -16.13 -4.78
C GLU A 104 0.43 -14.87 -3.99
N PRO A 105 -0.55 -14.17 -3.38
CA PRO A 105 -0.26 -12.98 -2.58
C PRO A 105 0.63 -13.31 -1.37
N VAL A 106 1.64 -12.48 -1.14
CA VAL A 106 2.43 -12.53 0.09
C VAL A 106 1.64 -11.85 1.19
N HIS A 107 1.51 -12.51 2.34
CA HIS A 107 0.85 -11.96 3.52
C HIS A 107 1.89 -11.70 4.61
N ASP A 108 1.96 -10.46 5.08
CA ASP A 108 2.71 -10.12 6.28
C ASP A 108 1.76 -9.99 7.46
N GLU A 109 1.83 -10.95 8.38
CA GLU A 109 0.95 -11.03 9.54
C GLU A 109 1.14 -9.83 10.49
N LYS A 110 2.36 -9.28 10.57
CA LYS A 110 2.66 -8.17 11.48
C LYS A 110 1.96 -6.89 11.05
N SER A 111 2.09 -6.50 9.78
CA SER A 111 1.40 -5.33 9.24
C SER A 111 -0.07 -5.59 8.90
N GLY A 112 -0.49 -6.87 8.83
CA GLY A 112 -1.82 -7.26 8.38
C GLY A 112 -2.08 -6.94 6.91
N THR A 113 -1.02 -6.82 6.11
CA THR A 113 -1.12 -6.42 4.70
C THR A 113 -0.73 -7.54 3.76
N LYS A 114 -1.23 -7.44 2.53
CA LYS A 114 -0.87 -8.34 1.43
C LYS A 114 -0.32 -7.54 0.27
N TRP A 115 0.61 -8.12 -0.47
CA TRP A 115 1.07 -7.58 -1.74
C TRP A 115 1.29 -8.69 -2.76
N ILE A 116 1.32 -8.27 -4.01
CA ILE A 116 1.62 -9.10 -5.17
C ILE A 116 2.73 -8.42 -5.96
N HIS A 117 3.45 -9.20 -6.76
CA HIS A 117 4.47 -8.73 -7.68
C HIS A 117 4.19 -9.35 -9.05
N TRP A 118 4.10 -8.54 -10.09
CA TRP A 118 3.74 -9.00 -11.43
C TRP A 118 4.51 -8.27 -12.53
N ASP A 119 4.46 -8.82 -13.75
CA ASP A 119 5.10 -8.26 -14.96
C ASP A 119 6.54 -7.80 -14.78
N ASN A 120 7.28 -8.49 -13.90
CA ASN A 120 8.66 -8.24 -13.48
C ASN A 120 8.88 -7.01 -12.60
N ASP A 121 8.18 -5.89 -12.81
CA ASP A 121 8.49 -4.63 -12.14
C ASP A 121 7.31 -3.95 -11.45
N GLN A 122 6.17 -4.61 -11.28
CA GLN A 122 4.95 -4.03 -10.70
C GLN A 122 4.53 -4.66 -9.37
#